data_AF-A0A5C5XTF7-F1
#
_entry.id   AF-A0A5C5XTF7-F1
#
_cell.length_a   1.000
_cell.length_b   1.000
_cell.length_c   1.000
_cell.angle_alpha   90.00
_cell.angle_beta   90.00
_cell.angle_gamma   90.00
#
_symmetry.space_group_name_H-M   'P 1'
#
loop_
_entity.id
_entity.type
_entity.pdbx_description
1 polymer ?
#
loop_
_entity_poly.entity_id
_entity_poly.type
_entity_poly.pdbx_seq_one_letter_code
_entity_poly.pdbx_strand_id
1 'polypeptide(L)'
;MTSHTAQTVLDECYLETRAKLLEIAAVLDRVDRAEGTPAPLTGGAAARRDQISAAIQILLRDAPDRAELIQQLFSRQYDPQWRSTFGLQVEHAASSNTREN
;
A
#
# COMPACT_ATOMS: atom_id res chain seq x y z
N MET A 1 -8.91 -4.88 -28.53
CA MET A 1 -9.41 -4.58 -27.16
C MET A 1 -10.57 -3.62 -27.33
N THR A 2 -11.79 -4.04 -27.04
CA THR A 2 -12.95 -3.14 -27.05
C THR A 2 -12.77 -2.11 -25.93
N SER A 3 -12.64 -0.83 -26.28
CA SER A 3 -12.59 0.25 -25.31
C SER A 3 -13.98 0.39 -24.69
N HIS A 4 -14.11 0.14 -23.38
CA HIS A 4 -15.31 0.49 -22.65
C HIS A 4 -15.41 2.01 -22.56
N THR A 5 -16.64 2.53 -22.62
CA THR A 5 -16.87 3.96 -22.34
C THR A 5 -16.73 4.22 -20.84
N ALA A 6 -16.45 5.46 -20.44
CA ALA A 6 -16.39 5.82 -19.02
C ALA A 6 -17.70 5.49 -18.28
N GLN A 7 -18.85 5.65 -18.95
CA GLN A 7 -20.15 5.31 -18.40
C GLN A 7 -20.28 3.80 -18.17
N THR A 8 -19.89 2.97 -19.14
CA THR A 8 -19.93 1.51 -19.01
C THR A 8 -19.10 1.03 -17.82
N VAL A 9 -17.87 1.54 -17.67
CA VAL A 9 -17.00 1.18 -16.54
C VAL A 9 -17.62 1.59 -15.21
N LEU A 10 -18.21 2.80 -15.14
CA LEU A 10 -18.86 3.26 -13.92
C LEU A 10 -20.06 2.38 -13.56
N ASP A 11 -20.94 2.09 -14.52
CA ASP A 11 -22.14 1.27 -14.29
C ASP A 11 -21.78 -0.14 -13.81
N GLU A 12 -20.75 -0.75 -14.39
CA GLU A 12 -20.25 -2.08 -14.00
C GLU A 12 -19.64 -2.08 -12.59
N CYS A 13 -18.93 -1.02 -12.19
CA CYS A 13 -18.17 -0.97 -10.94
C CYS A 13 -18.85 -0.19 -9.81
N TYR A 14 -20.00 0.46 -10.04
CA TYR A 14 -20.58 1.42 -9.09
C TYR A 14 -20.88 0.82 -7.72
N LEU A 15 -21.58 -0.32 -7.69
CA LEU A 15 -22.00 -0.95 -6.43
C LEU A 15 -20.81 -1.48 -5.63
N GLU A 16 -19.83 -2.09 -6.30
CA GLU A 16 -18.61 -2.55 -5.65
C GLU A 16 -17.78 -1.38 -5.10
N THR A 17 -17.61 -0.31 -5.88
CA THR A 17 -16.89 0.89 -5.45
C THR A 17 -17.57 1.52 -4.23
N ARG A 18 -18.90 1.64 -4.27
CA ARG A 18 -19.69 2.14 -3.13
C ARG A 18 -19.52 1.27 -1.88
N ALA A 19 -19.49 -0.05 -2.02
CA ALA A 19 -19.27 -0.94 -0.88
C ALA A 19 -17.88 -0.71 -0.25
N LYS A 20 -16.81 -0.62 -1.06
CA LYS A 20 -15.45 -0.33 -0.57
C LYS A 20 -15.38 1.02 0.16
N LEU A 21 -16.08 2.05 -0.34
CA LEU A 21 -16.14 3.35 0.33
C LEU A 21 -16.80 3.26 1.72
N LEU A 22 -17.88 2.48 1.85
CA LEU A 22 -18.55 2.26 3.14
C LEU A 22 -17.67 1.47 4.11
N GLU A 23 -16.90 0.49 3.63
CA GLU A 23 -15.94 -0.25 4.46
C GLU A 23 -14.85 0.67 5.02
N ILE A 24 -14.28 1.54 4.18
CA ILE A 24 -13.28 2.54 4.60
C ILE A 24 -13.89 3.47 5.66
N ALA A 25 -15.08 4.02 5.42
CA ALA A 25 -15.77 4.89 6.37
C ALA A 25 -16.02 4.17 7.71
N ALA A 26 -16.53 2.94 7.68
CA ALA A 26 -16.81 2.17 8.88
C ALA A 26 -15.56 1.81 9.69
N VAL A 27 -14.39 1.69 9.06
CA VAL A 27 -13.11 1.53 9.75
C VAL A 27 -12.70 2.83 10.44
N LEU A 28 -12.79 3.97 9.74
CA LEU A 28 -12.49 5.28 10.33
C LEU A 28 -13.40 5.59 11.52
N ASP A 29 -14.71 5.37 11.38
CA ASP A 29 -15.69 5.52 12.46
C ASP A 29 -15.37 4.64 13.68
N ARG A 30 -14.79 3.46 13.47
CA ARG A 30 -14.39 2.55 14.55
C ARG A 30 -13.13 3.05 15.26
N VAL A 31 -12.16 3.57 14.52
CA VAL A 31 -10.96 4.19 15.09
C VAL A 31 -11.36 5.41 15.92
N ASP A 32 -12.15 6.32 15.36
CA ASP A 32 -12.55 7.56 16.02
C ASP A 32 -13.42 7.30 17.27
N ARG A 33 -14.25 6.23 17.26
CA ARG A 33 -15.02 5.81 18.46
C ARG A 33 -14.17 5.09 19.51
N ALA A 34 -13.10 4.41 19.11
CA ALA A 34 -12.22 3.69 20.02
C ALA A 34 -11.32 4.63 20.85
N GLU A 35 -11.14 5.86 20.41
CA GLU A 35 -10.35 6.91 21.11
C GLU A 35 -11.04 7.49 22.37
N GLY A 36 -12.13 6.87 22.86
CA GLY A 36 -12.87 7.24 24.08
C GLY A 36 -12.11 7.12 25.42
N THR A 37 -10.77 7.04 25.40
CA THR A 37 -9.85 7.09 26.56
C THR A 37 -8.66 7.95 26.13
N PRO A 38 -8.11 8.89 26.94
CA PRO A 38 -7.55 10.15 26.46
C PRO A 38 -6.13 10.08 25.83
N ALA A 39 -5.75 8.94 25.24
CA ALA A 39 -4.48 8.82 24.53
C ALA A 39 -4.72 8.85 23.01
N PRO A 40 -4.27 9.90 22.30
CA PRO A 40 -4.29 9.90 20.84
C PRO A 40 -3.41 8.77 20.29
N LEU A 41 -3.61 8.40 19.02
CA LEU A 41 -2.69 7.51 18.31
C LEU A 41 -1.27 8.08 18.37
N THR A 42 -0.28 7.21 18.62
CA THR A 42 1.14 7.61 18.70
C THR A 42 2.02 6.72 17.82
N GLY A 43 3.23 7.21 17.51
CA GLY A 43 4.25 6.48 16.78
C GLY A 43 3.75 5.91 15.44
N GLY A 44 4.01 4.63 15.20
CA GLY A 44 3.62 3.97 13.95
C GLY A 44 2.11 3.88 13.71
N ALA A 45 1.27 3.97 14.75
CA ALA A 45 -0.18 3.97 14.57
C ALA A 45 -0.69 5.30 14.01
N ALA A 46 -0.17 6.42 14.50
CA ALA A 46 -0.45 7.75 13.94
C ALA A 46 0.00 7.83 12.47
N ALA A 47 1.22 7.37 12.17
CA ALA A 47 1.73 7.36 10.79
C ALA A 47 0.84 6.56 9.82
N ARG A 48 0.32 5.40 10.26
CA ARG A 48 -0.63 4.60 9.43
C ARG A 48 -1.96 5.32 9.23
N ARG A 49 -2.47 6.02 10.25
CA ARG A 49 -3.67 6.86 10.13
C ARG A 49 -3.45 7.97 9.10
N ASP A 50 -2.29 8.61 9.13
CA ASP A 50 -1.93 9.66 8.18
C ASP A 50 -1.79 9.13 6.75
N GLN A 51 -1.19 7.94 6.55
CA GLN A 51 -1.12 7.29 5.24
C GLN A 51 -2.52 6.99 4.66
N ILE A 52 -3.47 6.54 5.50
CA ILE A 52 -4.86 6.31 5.05
C ILE A 52 -5.50 7.63 4.61
N SER A 53 -5.34 8.71 5.39
CA SER A 53 -5.81 10.04 5.02
C SER A 53 -5.21 10.52 3.70
N ALA A 54 -3.90 10.33 3.50
CA ALA A 54 -3.22 10.71 2.25
C ALA A 54 -3.71 9.88 1.05
N ALA A 55 -3.98 8.58 1.22
CA ALA A 55 -4.54 7.74 0.17
C ALA A 55 -5.93 8.23 -0.29
N ILE A 56 -6.77 8.68 0.66
CA ILE A 56 -8.09 9.27 0.35
C ILE A 56 -7.91 10.56 -0.46
N GLN A 57 -6.94 11.41 -0.12
CA GLN A 57 -6.65 12.62 -0.89
C GLN A 57 -6.17 12.30 -2.31
N ILE A 58 -5.39 11.23 -2.51
CA ILE A 58 -5.01 10.76 -3.84
C ILE A 58 -6.24 10.36 -4.65
N LEU A 59 -7.23 9.70 -4.04
CA LEU A 59 -8.46 9.30 -4.74
C LEU A 59 -9.26 10.49 -5.28
N LEU A 60 -9.18 11.65 -4.62
CA LEU A 60 -9.92 12.87 -5.02
C LEU A 60 -9.27 13.64 -6.18
N ARG A 61 -8.02 13.33 -6.56
CA ARG A 61 -7.33 14.01 -7.67
C ARG A 61 -8.00 13.69 -9.00
N ASP A 62 -7.93 14.60 -9.97
CA ASP A 62 -8.37 14.35 -11.35
C ASP A 62 -7.20 13.84 -12.21
N ALA A 63 -6.78 12.58 -11.99
CA ALA A 63 -5.69 11.95 -12.74
C ALA A 63 -5.88 10.42 -12.79
N PRO A 64 -5.50 9.73 -13.89
CA PRO A 64 -5.73 8.29 -14.05
C PRO A 64 -4.77 7.39 -13.24
N ASP A 65 -3.77 7.96 -12.56
CA ASP A 65 -2.67 7.27 -11.88
C ASP A 65 -2.90 7.01 -10.38
N ARG A 66 -4.12 7.19 -9.87
CA ARG A 66 -4.46 7.07 -8.44
C ARG A 66 -4.00 5.75 -7.81
N ALA A 67 -4.19 4.63 -8.53
CA ALA A 67 -3.79 3.31 -8.03
C ALA A 67 -2.27 3.18 -7.87
N GLU A 68 -1.50 3.69 -8.83
CA GLU A 68 -0.04 3.71 -8.77
C GLU A 68 0.45 4.57 -7.60
N LEU A 69 -0.13 5.75 -7.44
CA LEU A 69 0.23 6.67 -6.36
C LEU A 69 -0.09 6.09 -4.97
N ILE A 70 -1.23 5.42 -4.82
CA ILE A 70 -1.58 4.72 -3.57
C ILE A 70 -0.61 3.57 -3.32
N GLN A 71 -0.28 2.79 -4.35
CA GLN A 71 0.69 1.70 -4.24
C GLN A 71 2.06 2.23 -3.77
N GLN A 72 2.53 3.34 -4.35
CA GLN A 72 3.79 3.99 -3.97
C GLN A 72 3.75 4.52 -2.53
N LEU A 73 2.64 5.13 -2.11
CA LEU A 73 2.44 5.65 -0.75
C LEU A 73 2.59 4.56 0.34
N PHE A 74 2.15 3.34 0.04
CA PHE A 74 2.26 2.19 0.96
C PHE A 74 3.52 1.34 0.74
N SER A 75 4.33 1.64 -0.28
CA SER A 75 5.56 0.91 -0.56
C SER A 75 6.71 1.40 0.33
N ARG A 76 7.63 0.49 0.66
CA ARG A 76 8.92 0.88 1.26
C ARG A 76 9.78 1.51 0.17
N GLN A 77 10.62 2.47 0.55
CA GLN A 77 11.66 2.94 -0.35
C GLN A 77 12.57 1.78 -0.73
N TYR A 78 13.04 1.79 -1.97
CA TYR A 78 14.03 0.84 -2.44
C TYR A 78 15.30 0.97 -1.59
N ASP A 79 15.71 -0.11 -0.94
CA ASP A 79 16.96 -0.21 -0.22
C ASP A 79 17.92 -1.09 -1.05
N PRO A 80 19.01 -0.55 -1.62
CA PRO A 80 20.00 -1.35 -2.36
C PRO A 80 20.57 -2.53 -1.54
N GLN A 81 20.59 -2.41 -0.22
CA GLN A 81 21.06 -3.45 0.70
C GLN A 81 19.98 -4.45 1.10
N TRP A 82 18.77 -4.40 0.53
CA TRP A 82 17.65 -5.24 0.95
C TRP A 82 18.03 -6.73 1.02
N ARG A 83 18.81 -7.25 0.07
CA ARG A 83 19.25 -8.66 0.08
C ARG A 83 20.08 -9.00 1.33
N SER A 84 20.96 -8.10 1.76
CA SER A 84 21.73 -8.27 2.99
C SER A 84 20.82 -8.11 4.22
N THR A 85 19.99 -7.06 4.25
CA THR A 85 19.01 -6.79 5.32
C THR A 85 18.07 -7.97 5.57
N PHE A 86 17.69 -8.70 4.52
CA PHE A 86 16.82 -9.88 4.59
C PHE A 86 17.57 -11.23 4.61
N GLY A 87 18.91 -11.24 4.65
CA GLY A 87 19.71 -12.47 4.74
C GLY A 87 19.67 -13.35 3.48
N LEU A 88 19.43 -12.77 2.31
CA LEU A 88 19.23 -13.45 1.02
C LEU A 88 20.49 -13.47 0.13
N GLN A 89 21.69 -13.32 0.71
CA GLN A 89 22.92 -13.48 -0.06
C GLN A 89 23.12 -14.96 -0.41
N VAL A 90 23.22 -15.25 -1.71
CA VAL A 90 23.58 -16.58 -2.19
C VAL A 90 25.01 -16.84 -1.76
N GLU A 91 25.22 -17.83 -0.88
CA GLU A 91 26.53 -18.42 -0.67
C GLU A 91 26.96 -18.99 -2.02
N HIS A 92 27.85 -18.29 -2.73
CA HIS A 92 28.59 -18.90 -3.82
C HIS A 92 29.36 -20.06 -3.21
N ALA A 93 28.87 -21.28 -3.44
CA ALA A 93 29.53 -22.52 -3.06
C ALA A 93 31.01 -22.39 -3.42
N ALA A 94 31.86 -22.49 -2.39
CA ALA A 94 33.30 -22.33 -2.50
C ALA A 94 33.80 -23.06 -3.74
N SER A 95 34.39 -22.31 -4.66
CA SER A 95 35.19 -22.89 -5.74
C SER A 95 36.43 -23.49 -5.09
N SER A 96 36.30 -24.72 -4.58
CA SER A 96 37.41 -25.54 -4.13
C SER A 96 38.21 -25.96 -5.36
N ASN A 97 39.00 -25.01 -5.87
CA ASN A 97 40.06 -25.30 -6.82
C ASN A 97 41.24 -25.88 -6.04
N THR A 98 41.23 -27.18 -5.81
CA THR A 98 42.42 -27.93 -5.39
C THR A 98 42.41 -29.28 -6.08
N ARG A 99 42.93 -29.30 -7.31
CA ARG A 99 43.66 -30.45 -7.85
C ARG A 99 44.98 -29.91 -8.34
N GLU A 100 45.93 -29.78 -7.41
CA GLU A 100 47.36 -29.71 -7.76
C GLU A 100 47.87 -31.15 -7.99
N ASN A 101 48.80 -31.25 -8.94
CA ASN A 101 49.43 -32.46 -9.47
C ASN A 101 50.30 -33.22 -8.45
#